data_AF-A0A366HCB5-F1
#
_entry.id   AF-A0A366HCB5-F1
#
_cell.length_a   1.000
_cell.length_b   1.000
_cell.length_c   1.000
_cell.angle_alpha   90.00
_cell.angle_beta   90.00
_cell.angle_gamma   90.00
#
_symmetry.space_group_name_H-M   'P 1'
#
loop_
_entity.id
_entity.type
_entity.pdbx_description
1 polymer ?
#
loop_
_entity_poly.entity_id
_entity_poly.type
_entity_poly.pdbx_seq_one_letter_code
_entity_poly.pdbx_strand_id
1 'polypeptide(L)'
;MLSDTLRLIIDIVFSLFGIMLILRAWAYAIRLHPFNPYSQAVIRSTDWLVQPLKRLVPTGNRIDYPSLLACWLIAFIYLLLIWVTSTGVLLPLASLLPAVAASLLTMLKWLFNLILWVTLIQAVLSWVNPLAPIMPVLHTLTAPLLDPIRKVLPNLGGLDFSPLVLLIVAQILVGIFGSLSYSVFGA
;
A
#
# COMPACT_ATOMS: atom_id res chain seq x y z
N MET A 1 -10.10 -24.99 8.13
CA MET A 1 -8.74 -25.42 7.70
C MET A 1 -8.49 -25.05 6.24
N LEU A 2 -9.08 -25.72 5.24
CA LEU A 2 -8.85 -25.38 3.82
C LEU A 2 -9.29 -23.94 3.46
N SER A 3 -10.47 -23.53 3.94
CA SER A 3 -10.99 -22.17 3.77
C SER A 3 -10.06 -21.10 4.33
N ASP A 4 -9.47 -21.36 5.49
CA ASP A 4 -8.61 -20.41 6.21
C ASP A 4 -7.28 -20.28 5.50
N THR A 5 -6.71 -21.39 5.03
CA THR A 5 -5.51 -21.39 4.19
C THR A 5 -5.75 -20.63 2.88
N LEU A 6 -6.89 -20.83 2.21
CA LEU A 6 -7.23 -20.11 0.99
C LEU A 6 -7.36 -18.60 1.23
N ARG A 7 -8.01 -18.19 2.32
CA ARG A 7 -8.11 -16.77 2.70
C ARG A 7 -6.75 -16.15 2.97
N LEU A 8 -5.85 -16.86 3.64
CA LEU A 8 -4.48 -16.41 3.88
C LEU A 8 -3.73 -16.20 2.55
N ILE A 9 -3.82 -17.15 1.62
CA ILE A 9 -3.18 -17.03 0.30
C ILE A 9 -3.75 -15.82 -0.46
N ILE A 10 -5.07 -15.65 -0.46
CA ILE A 10 -5.74 -14.49 -1.07
C ILE A 10 -5.25 -13.21 -0.42
N ASP A 11 -5.19 -13.13 0.91
CA ASP A 11 -4.74 -11.95 1.64
C ASP A 11 -3.29 -11.58 1.30
N ILE A 12 -2.38 -12.55 1.29
CA ILE A 12 -0.97 -12.31 0.96
C ILE A 12 -0.85 -11.84 -0.49
N VAL A 13 -1.42 -12.58 -1.45
CA VAL A 13 -1.26 -12.28 -2.87
C VAL A 13 -1.85 -10.91 -3.22
N PHE A 14 -3.08 -10.64 -2.78
CA PHE A 14 -3.76 -9.39 -3.11
C PHE A 14 -3.16 -8.20 -2.36
N SER A 15 -2.79 -8.34 -1.09
CA SER A 15 -2.17 -7.24 -0.34
C SER A 15 -0.79 -6.90 -0.89
N LEU A 16 0.05 -7.89 -1.20
CA LEU A 16 1.37 -7.63 -1.80
C LEU A 16 1.22 -6.93 -3.15
N PHE A 17 0.32 -7.42 -4.00
CA PHE A 17 0.12 -6.85 -5.32
C PHE A 17 -0.51 -5.45 -5.27
N GLY A 18 -1.48 -5.23 -4.37
CA GLY A 18 -2.06 -3.92 -4.09
C GLY A 18 -1.02 -2.92 -3.59
N ILE A 19 -0.15 -3.34 -2.67
CA ILE A 19 0.99 -2.55 -2.18
C ILE A 19 1.96 -2.22 -3.31
N MET A 20 2.27 -3.15 -4.23
CA MET A 20 3.12 -2.86 -5.39
C MET A 20 2.52 -1.79 -6.31
N LEU A 21 1.20 -1.83 -6.56
CA LEU A 21 0.51 -0.82 -7.37
C LEU A 21 0.52 0.56 -6.69
N ILE A 22 0.34 0.61 -5.37
CA ILE A 22 0.45 1.85 -4.61
C ILE A 22 1.89 2.37 -4.62
N LEU A 23 2.88 1.48 -4.44
CA LEU A 23 4.29 1.84 -4.49
C LEU A 23 4.66 2.41 -5.85
N ARG A 24 4.13 1.85 -6.94
CA ARG A 24 4.29 2.42 -8.28
C ARG A 24 3.75 3.85 -8.38
N ALA A 25 2.51 4.06 -7.91
CA ALA A 25 1.88 5.38 -7.93
C ALA A 25 2.63 6.39 -7.04
N TRP A 26 3.10 5.95 -5.86
CA TRP A 26 3.87 6.75 -4.92
C TRP A 26 5.25 7.12 -5.48
N ALA A 27 5.96 6.14 -6.05
CA ALA A 27 7.25 6.37 -6.71
C ALA A 27 7.14 7.36 -7.87
N TYR A 28 6.06 7.28 -8.66
CA TYR A 28 5.75 8.28 -9.69
C TYR A 28 5.50 9.67 -9.08
N ALA A 29 4.74 9.74 -7.98
CA ALA A 29 4.38 11.01 -7.35
C ALA A 29 5.57 11.76 -6.75
N ILE A 30 6.52 11.05 -6.15
CA ILE A 30 7.75 11.63 -5.61
C ILE A 30 8.86 11.79 -6.68
N ARG A 31 8.57 11.43 -7.94
CA ARG A 31 9.51 11.47 -9.08
C ARG A 31 10.78 10.63 -8.84
N LEU A 32 10.61 9.45 -8.25
CA LEU A 32 11.69 8.50 -8.07
C LEU A 32 12.25 8.06 -9.44
N HIS A 33 13.58 8.03 -9.57
CA HIS A 33 14.23 7.75 -10.85
C HIS A 33 13.88 6.34 -11.37
N PRO A 34 13.25 6.18 -12.56
CA PRO A 34 12.73 4.88 -13.01
C PRO A 34 13.78 3.79 -13.24
N PHE A 35 15.04 4.17 -13.47
CA PHE A 35 16.08 3.22 -13.87
C PHE A 35 16.72 2.47 -12.69
N ASN A 36 16.37 2.76 -11.43
CA ASN A 36 16.87 1.95 -10.31
C ASN A 36 16.23 0.54 -10.33
N PRO A 37 16.94 -0.51 -9.90
CA PRO A 37 16.48 -1.89 -10.03
C PRO A 37 15.17 -2.18 -9.29
N TYR A 38 14.94 -1.52 -8.16
CA TYR A 38 13.73 -1.69 -7.34
C TYR A 38 12.49 -1.10 -8.02
N SER A 39 12.61 0.07 -8.64
CA SER A 39 11.53 0.70 -9.40
C SER A 39 11.21 -0.11 -10.65
N GLN A 40 12.24 -0.64 -11.35
CA GLN A 40 12.02 -1.53 -12.48
C GLN A 40 11.31 -2.82 -12.07
N ALA A 41 11.62 -3.40 -10.91
CA ALA A 41 10.92 -4.58 -10.41
C ALA A 41 9.42 -4.30 -10.22
N VAL A 42 9.08 -3.21 -9.53
CA VAL A 42 7.68 -2.80 -9.32
C VAL A 42 6.95 -2.54 -10.65
N ILE A 43 7.59 -1.81 -11.57
CA ILE A 43 7.00 -1.49 -12.89
C ILE A 43 6.76 -2.77 -13.69
N ARG A 44 7.77 -3.65 -13.81
CA ARG A 44 7.66 -4.90 -14.59
C ARG A 44 6.58 -5.83 -14.02
N SER A 45 6.50 -5.95 -12.70
CA SER A 45 5.50 -6.82 -12.04
C SER A 45 4.07 -6.30 -12.18
N THR A 46 3.87 -4.99 -12.39
CA THR A 46 2.54 -4.36 -12.45
C THR A 46 2.13 -3.90 -13.86
N ASP A 47 3.06 -3.80 -14.80
CA ASP A 47 2.83 -3.21 -16.13
C ASP A 47 1.77 -3.94 -16.94
N TRP A 48 1.73 -5.26 -16.87
CA TRP A 48 0.72 -6.06 -17.58
C TRP A 48 -0.72 -5.67 -17.20
N LEU A 49 -0.93 -5.21 -15.96
CA LEU A 49 -2.21 -4.71 -15.50
C LEU A 49 -2.38 -3.22 -15.78
N VAL A 50 -1.35 -2.40 -15.55
CA VAL A 50 -1.49 -0.93 -15.67
C VAL A 50 -1.60 -0.45 -17.12
N GLN A 51 -0.90 -1.09 -18.06
CA GLN A 51 -0.90 -0.71 -19.49
C GLN A 51 -2.29 -0.77 -20.17
N PRO A 52 -3.13 -1.80 -19.97
CA PRO A 52 -4.49 -1.78 -20.50
C PRO A 52 -5.34 -0.68 -19.85
N LEU A 53 -5.17 -0.41 -18.55
CA LEU A 53 -5.92 0.67 -17.87
C LEU A 53 -5.51 2.07 -18.34
N LYS A 54 -4.26 2.28 -18.77
CA LYS A 54 -3.79 3.55 -19.36
C LYS A 54 -4.57 3.96 -20.61
N ARG A 55 -5.23 3.01 -21.28
CA ARG A 55 -6.11 3.31 -22.42
C ARG A 55 -7.41 3.99 -21.99
N LEU A 56 -7.83 3.79 -20.73
CA LEU A 56 -9.06 4.34 -20.17
C LEU A 56 -8.81 5.64 -19.41
N VAL A 57 -7.72 5.70 -18.64
CA VAL A 57 -7.37 6.86 -17.81
C VAL A 57 -5.94 7.28 -18.11
N PRO A 58 -5.66 8.54 -18.49
CA PRO A 58 -4.29 8.99 -18.75
C PRO A 58 -3.48 9.15 -17.45
N THR A 59 -2.16 9.07 -17.54
CA THR A 59 -1.26 9.41 -16.42
C THR A 59 -1.27 10.92 -16.19
N GLY A 60 -1.47 11.37 -14.95
CA GLY A 60 -1.42 12.79 -14.59
C GLY A 60 0.00 13.31 -14.38
N ASN A 61 0.17 14.62 -14.16
CA ASN A 61 1.49 15.24 -13.97
C ASN A 61 2.19 14.85 -12.64
N ARG A 62 1.41 14.50 -11.61
CA ARG A 62 1.92 14.18 -10.27
C ARG A 62 1.46 12.82 -9.75
N ILE A 63 0.47 12.20 -10.37
CA ILE A 63 -0.14 10.97 -9.85
C ILE A 63 -0.37 10.01 -11.02
N ASP A 64 0.01 8.75 -10.83
CA ASP A 64 -0.27 7.68 -11.76
C ASP A 64 -1.68 7.10 -11.52
N TYR A 65 -2.69 7.82 -12.02
CA TYR A 65 -4.10 7.41 -11.92
C TYR A 65 -4.38 5.98 -12.42
N PRO A 66 -3.78 5.49 -13.53
CA PRO A 66 -3.87 4.09 -13.93
C PRO A 66 -3.52 3.09 -12.83
N SER A 67 -2.43 3.33 -12.10
CA SER A 67 -1.99 2.45 -11.02
C SER A 67 -2.92 2.50 -9.81
N LEU A 68 -3.47 3.68 -9.49
CA LEU A 68 -4.46 3.82 -8.42
C LEU A 68 -5.79 3.12 -8.78
N LEU A 69 -6.26 3.28 -10.02
CA LEU A 69 -7.46 2.60 -10.50
C LEU A 69 -7.27 1.08 -10.51
N ALA A 70 -6.11 0.59 -10.98
CA ALA A 70 -5.77 -0.82 -10.92
C ALA A 70 -5.76 -1.34 -9.47
N CYS A 71 -5.17 -0.58 -8.54
CA CYS A 71 -5.14 -0.96 -7.13
C CYS A 71 -6.55 -1.05 -6.53
N TRP A 72 -7.41 -0.08 -6.83
CA TRP A 72 -8.80 -0.09 -6.38
C TRP A 72 -9.61 -1.27 -6.92
N LEU A 73 -9.45 -1.62 -8.20
CA LEU A 73 -10.08 -2.81 -8.78
C LEU A 73 -9.56 -4.09 -8.12
N ILE A 74 -8.27 -4.18 -7.83
CA ILE A 74 -7.67 -5.31 -7.11
C ILE A 74 -8.23 -5.40 -5.69
N ALA A 75 -8.40 -4.27 -4.99
CA ALA A 75 -9.04 -4.22 -3.67
C ALA A 75 -10.51 -4.68 -3.72
N PHE A 76 -11.24 -4.29 -4.76
CA PHE A 76 -12.62 -4.74 -4.96
C PHE A 76 -12.71 -6.24 -5.21
N ILE A 77 -11.87 -6.79 -6.11
CA ILE A 77 -11.80 -8.23 -6.37
C ILE A 77 -11.40 -9.00 -5.11
N TYR A 78 -10.44 -8.49 -4.34
CA TYR A 78 -10.04 -9.05 -3.05
C TYR A 78 -11.24 -9.20 -2.11
N LEU A 79 -12.04 -8.13 -1.92
CA LEU A 79 -13.22 -8.19 -1.05
C LEU A 79 -14.26 -9.21 -1.53
N LEU A 80 -14.49 -9.31 -2.83
CA LEU A 80 -15.39 -10.33 -3.39
C LEU A 80 -14.89 -11.75 -3.10
N LEU A 81 -13.59 -12.01 -3.25
CA LEU A 81 -13.02 -13.32 -2.97
C LEU A 81 -13.06 -13.66 -1.47
N ILE A 82 -12.77 -12.69 -0.60
CA ILE A 82 -12.90 -12.85 0.85
C ILE A 82 -14.36 -13.12 1.25
N TRP A 83 -15.32 -12.46 0.62
CA TRP A 83 -16.75 -12.73 0.86
C TRP A 83 -17.15 -14.15 0.46
N VAL A 84 -16.81 -14.57 -0.77
CA VAL A 84 -17.17 -15.90 -1.28
C VAL A 84 -16.50 -17.01 -0.45
N THR A 85 -15.23 -16.84 -0.09
CA THR A 85 -14.52 -17.81 0.76
C THR A 85 -14.96 -17.78 2.22
N SER A 86 -15.78 -16.79 2.62
CA SER A 86 -16.31 -16.69 3.98
C SER A 86 -17.73 -17.15 4.16
N THR A 87 -18.59 -16.79 3.24
CA THR A 87 -20.02 -17.15 3.29
C THR A 87 -20.33 -18.37 2.45
N GLY A 88 -19.47 -18.73 1.49
CA GLY A 88 -19.73 -19.76 0.48
C GLY A 88 -20.69 -19.29 -0.62
N VAL A 89 -21.11 -18.02 -0.62
CA VAL A 89 -22.12 -17.48 -1.55
C VAL A 89 -21.54 -16.27 -2.30
N LEU A 90 -22.01 -16.06 -3.54
CA LEU A 90 -21.70 -14.85 -4.29
C LEU A 90 -22.26 -13.61 -3.58
N LEU A 91 -21.59 -12.47 -3.76
CA LEU A 91 -22.03 -11.21 -3.15
C LEU A 91 -23.44 -10.84 -3.65
N PRO A 92 -24.42 -10.61 -2.75
CA PRO A 92 -25.73 -10.09 -3.15
C PRO A 92 -25.60 -8.73 -3.84
N LEU A 93 -26.45 -8.45 -4.83
CA LEU A 93 -26.45 -7.16 -5.55
C LEU A 93 -26.63 -5.96 -4.62
N ALA A 94 -27.39 -6.12 -3.53
CA ALA A 94 -27.61 -5.08 -2.52
C ALA A 94 -26.31 -4.66 -1.82
N SER A 95 -25.32 -5.56 -1.70
CA SER A 95 -24.06 -5.31 -1.02
C SER A 95 -22.98 -4.76 -1.95
N LEU A 96 -23.25 -4.56 -3.25
CA LEU A 96 -22.26 -4.04 -4.21
C LEU A 96 -21.82 -2.62 -3.89
N LEU A 97 -22.74 -1.71 -3.56
CA LEU A 97 -22.39 -0.33 -3.22
C LEU A 97 -21.51 -0.26 -1.95
N PRO A 98 -21.86 -0.93 -0.83
CA PRO A 98 -20.97 -1.06 0.32
C PRO A 98 -19.60 -1.66 -0.03
N ALA A 99 -19.55 -2.66 -0.92
CA ALA A 99 -18.30 -3.28 -1.37
C ALA A 99 -17.38 -2.30 -2.12
N VAL A 100 -17.96 -1.46 -2.99
CA VAL A 100 -17.25 -0.41 -3.73
C VAL A 100 -16.70 0.66 -2.78
N ALA A 101 -17.45 1.03 -1.74
CA ALA A 101 -16.96 1.95 -0.72
C ALA A 101 -15.86 1.30 0.15
N ALA A 102 -16.06 0.04 0.55
CA ALA A 102 -15.11 -0.69 1.37
C ALA A 102 -13.78 -0.95 0.64
N SER A 103 -13.78 -1.12 -0.69
CA SER A 103 -12.55 -1.32 -1.46
C SER A 103 -11.66 -0.08 -1.50
N LEU A 104 -12.22 1.13 -1.43
CA LEU A 104 -11.45 2.36 -1.23
C LEU A 104 -10.76 2.36 0.14
N LEU A 105 -11.47 1.93 1.19
CA LEU A 105 -10.90 1.81 2.54
C LEU A 105 -9.82 0.71 2.60
N THR A 106 -10.01 -0.42 1.91
CA THR A 106 -8.99 -1.46 1.79
C THR A 106 -7.75 -0.96 1.06
N MET A 107 -7.92 -0.19 -0.01
CA MET A 107 -6.80 0.45 -0.72
C MET A 107 -6.03 1.41 0.19
N LEU A 108 -6.73 2.22 1.02
CA LEU A 108 -6.09 3.06 2.03
C LEU A 108 -5.35 2.24 3.10
N LYS A 109 -5.94 1.14 3.58
CA LYS A 109 -5.25 0.20 4.47
C LYS A 109 -3.94 -0.30 3.84
N TRP A 110 -3.94 -0.64 2.55
CA TRP A 110 -2.71 -1.06 1.85
C TRP A 110 -1.69 0.06 1.71
N LEU A 111 -2.12 1.32 1.50
CA LEU A 111 -1.22 2.47 1.51
C LEU A 111 -0.50 2.62 2.85
N PHE A 112 -1.21 2.54 3.98
CA PHE A 112 -0.58 2.64 5.29
C PHE A 112 0.28 1.42 5.64
N ASN A 113 -0.06 0.23 5.14
CA ASN A 113 0.82 -0.93 5.22
C ASN A 113 2.13 -0.70 4.44
N LEU A 114 2.07 -0.13 3.23
CA LEU A 114 3.27 0.23 2.48
C LEU A 114 4.15 1.20 3.30
N ILE A 115 3.55 2.26 3.85
CA ILE A 115 4.26 3.25 4.67
C ILE A 115 4.92 2.58 5.87
N LEU A 116 4.19 1.72 6.58
CA LEU A 116 4.69 0.98 7.72
C LEU A 116 5.90 0.13 7.33
N TRP A 117 5.77 -0.72 6.30
CA TRP A 117 6.84 -1.63 5.92
C TRP A 117 8.07 -0.92 5.37
N VAL A 118 7.91 0.09 4.52
CA VAL A 118 9.05 0.86 3.98
C VAL A 118 9.78 1.60 5.11
N THR A 119 9.04 2.20 6.05
CA THR A 119 9.62 2.89 7.21
C THR A 119 10.33 1.90 8.14
N LEU A 120 9.74 0.73 8.37
CA LEU A 120 10.31 -0.32 9.22
C LEU A 120 11.63 -0.83 8.62
N ILE A 121 11.65 -1.15 7.32
CA ILE A 121 12.84 -1.61 6.62
C ILE A 121 13.94 -0.53 6.70
N GLN A 122 13.60 0.73 6.47
CA GLN A 122 14.54 1.84 6.62
C GLN A 122 15.09 1.97 8.04
N ALA A 123 14.23 1.93 9.06
CA ALA A 123 14.65 2.05 10.46
C ALA A 123 15.59 0.91 10.84
N VAL A 124 15.26 -0.32 10.49
CA VAL A 124 16.10 -1.50 10.74
C VAL A 124 17.44 -1.39 10.01
N LEU A 125 17.44 -1.05 8.71
CA LEU A 125 18.68 -0.90 7.95
C LEU A 125 19.54 0.26 8.45
N SER A 126 18.95 1.33 8.97
CA SER A 126 19.70 2.45 9.55
C SER A 126 20.53 2.07 10.78
N TRP A 127 20.18 0.97 11.46
CA TRP A 127 20.97 0.43 12.58
C TRP A 127 21.89 -0.71 12.15
N VAL A 128 21.41 -1.58 11.25
CA VAL A 128 22.11 -2.80 10.87
C VAL A 128 23.13 -2.55 9.76
N ASN A 129 22.76 -1.82 8.71
CA ASN A 129 23.63 -1.53 7.57
C ASN A 129 23.20 -0.23 6.85
N PRO A 130 23.65 0.94 7.34
CA PRO A 130 23.32 2.24 6.76
C PRO A 130 23.77 2.42 5.31
N LEU A 131 24.75 1.63 4.86
CA LEU A 131 25.35 1.72 3.53
C LEU A 131 24.73 0.73 2.53
N ALA A 132 23.59 0.11 2.88
CA ALA A 132 22.88 -0.81 2.00
C ALA A 132 22.50 -0.13 0.67
N PRO A 133 22.63 -0.81 -0.50
CA PRO A 133 22.34 -0.21 -1.80
C PRO A 133 20.91 0.32 -1.97
N ILE A 134 19.94 -0.21 -1.21
CA ILE A 134 18.53 0.21 -1.24
C ILE A 134 18.28 1.50 -0.43
N MET A 135 19.21 1.91 0.43
CA MET A 135 19.01 3.01 1.38
C MET A 135 18.65 4.34 0.71
N PRO A 136 19.27 4.77 -0.42
CA PRO A 136 18.85 6.00 -1.11
C PRO A 136 17.40 5.96 -1.60
N VAL A 137 16.92 4.79 -2.03
CA VAL A 137 15.53 4.61 -2.48
C VAL A 137 14.59 4.70 -1.29
N LEU A 138 14.89 4.03 -0.18
CA LEU A 138 14.09 4.10 1.04
C LEU A 138 14.01 5.53 1.60
N HIS A 139 15.14 6.24 1.68
CA HIS A 139 15.15 7.64 2.11
C HIS A 139 14.27 8.51 1.22
N THR A 140 14.32 8.33 -0.11
CA THR A 140 13.48 9.09 -1.04
C THR A 140 12.00 8.76 -0.85
N LEU A 141 11.66 7.49 -0.65
CA LEU A 141 10.28 7.03 -0.44
C LEU A 141 9.67 7.58 0.86
N THR A 142 10.46 7.66 1.93
CA THR A 142 9.98 8.05 3.27
C THR A 142 10.14 9.53 3.57
N ALA A 143 11.03 10.25 2.90
CA ALA A 143 11.29 11.68 3.14
C ALA A 143 10.02 12.55 3.19
N PRO A 144 9.04 12.42 2.27
CA PRO A 144 7.82 13.23 2.34
C PRO A 144 7.01 13.07 3.64
N LEU A 145 7.17 11.93 4.33
CA LEU A 145 6.47 11.61 5.57
C LEU A 145 7.35 11.86 6.80
N LEU A 146 8.64 11.54 6.72
CA LEU A 146 9.59 11.69 7.83
C LEU A 146 10.07 13.14 8.02
N ASP A 147 10.30 13.89 6.95
CA ASP A 147 10.85 15.25 7.06
C ASP A 147 9.91 16.22 7.79
N PRO A 148 8.58 16.18 7.61
CA PRO A 148 7.66 16.94 8.45
C PRO A 148 7.74 16.55 9.93
N ILE A 149 7.88 15.26 10.25
CA ILE A 149 7.96 14.76 11.63
C ILE A 149 9.28 15.23 12.29
N ARG A 150 10.39 15.16 11.56
CA ARG A 150 11.72 15.63 11.99
C ARG A 150 11.74 17.11 12.37
N LYS A 151 10.92 17.94 11.71
CA LYS A 151 10.81 19.37 12.01
C LYS A 151 10.11 19.66 13.34
N VAL A 152 9.28 18.73 13.83
CA VAL A 152 8.50 18.89 15.07
C VAL A 152 9.23 18.26 16.25
N LEU A 153 9.96 17.17 16.03
CA LEU A 153 10.66 16.47 17.11
C LEU A 153 11.93 17.23 17.56
N PRO A 154 12.19 17.31 18.87
CA PRO A 154 13.44 17.85 19.38
C PRO A 154 14.63 16.95 19.00
N ASN A 155 15.80 17.54 18.79
CA ASN A 155 17.02 16.79 18.50
C ASN A 155 17.52 16.05 19.76
N LEU A 156 17.09 14.80 19.94
CA LEU A 156 17.43 13.95 21.09
C LEU A 156 18.80 13.25 20.92
N GLY A 157 19.87 14.01 20.67
CA GLY A 157 21.23 13.47 20.74
C GLY A 157 21.66 12.56 19.57
N GLY A 158 21.22 12.86 18.35
CA GLY A 158 21.70 12.21 17.13
C GLY A 158 20.96 10.93 16.71
N LEU A 159 20.02 10.43 17.52
CA LEU A 159 19.10 9.35 17.15
C LEU A 159 17.82 9.93 16.52
N ASP A 160 17.49 9.47 15.31
CA ASP A 160 16.26 9.86 14.62
C ASP A 160 15.08 8.99 15.09
N PHE A 161 14.22 9.53 15.95
CA PHE A 161 12.99 8.88 16.43
C PHE A 161 11.78 9.09 15.50
N SER A 162 11.93 9.89 14.44
CA SER A 162 10.84 10.16 13.48
C SER A 162 10.27 8.89 12.84
N PRO A 163 11.07 7.86 12.49
CA PRO A 163 10.55 6.59 12.00
C PRO A 163 9.62 5.90 13.00
N LEU A 164 9.91 5.95 14.31
CA LEU A 164 9.07 5.32 15.33
C LEU A 164 7.70 6.00 15.43
N VAL A 165 7.67 7.33 15.40
CA VAL A 165 6.41 8.08 15.37
C VAL A 165 5.59 7.74 14.13
N LEU A 166 6.23 7.69 12.96
CA LEU A 166 5.55 7.33 11.71
C LEU A 166 5.01 5.90 11.74
N LEU A 167 5.75 4.94 12.31
CA LEU A 167 5.32 3.55 12.46
C LEU A 167 4.07 3.44 13.33
N ILE A 168 4.02 4.15 14.47
CA ILE A 168 2.86 4.15 15.36
C ILE A 168 1.64 4.73 14.63
N VAL A 169 1.78 5.88 13.98
CA VAL A 169 0.69 6.52 13.25
C VAL A 169 0.20 5.62 12.11
N ALA A 170 1.11 5.04 11.32
CA ALA A 170 0.76 4.14 10.24
C ALA A 170 0.03 2.89 10.77
N GLN A 171 0.49 2.28 11.87
CA GLN A 171 -0.16 1.11 12.48
C GLN A 171 -1.58 1.41 12.96
N ILE A 172 -1.78 2.56 13.61
CA ILE A 172 -3.13 3.00 14.03
C ILE A 172 -4.04 3.16 12.81
N LEU A 173 -3.55 3.80 11.75
CA LEU A 173 -4.33 4.00 10.52
C LEU A 173 -4.64 2.68 9.81
N VAL A 174 -3.70 1.73 9.75
CA VAL A 174 -3.98 0.37 9.23
C VAL A 174 -5.13 -0.29 10.00
N GLY A 175 -5.13 -0.18 11.33
CA GLY A 175 -6.21 -0.67 12.19
C GLY A 175 -7.55 0.00 11.89
N ILE A 176 -7.58 1.33 11.88
CA ILE A 176 -8.78 2.13 11.62
C ILE A 176 -9.39 1.80 10.26
N PHE A 177 -8.59 1.85 9.18
CA PHE A 177 -9.10 1.56 7.83
C PHE A 177 -9.50 0.10 7.66
N GLY A 178 -8.83 -0.82 8.35
CA GLY A 178 -9.26 -2.22 8.44
C GLY A 178 -10.65 -2.33 9.07
N SER A 179 -10.82 -1.81 10.28
CA SER A 179 -12.09 -1.84 11.00
C SER A 179 -13.22 -1.15 10.23
N LEU A 180 -12.96 0.00 9.62
CA LEU A 180 -13.94 0.71 8.81
C LEU A 180 -14.35 -0.11 7.58
N SER A 181 -13.38 -0.69 6.85
CA SER A 181 -13.66 -1.54 5.69
C SER A 181 -14.54 -2.74 6.08
N TYR A 182 -14.25 -3.41 7.19
CA TYR A 182 -15.09 -4.49 7.71
C TYR A 182 -16.48 -4.02 8.14
N SER A 183 -16.60 -2.86 8.79
CA SER A 183 -17.90 -2.32 9.21
C SER A 183 -18.79 -1.91 8.04
N VAL A 184 -18.20 -1.40 6.96
CA VAL A 184 -18.93 -0.99 5.76
C VAL A 184 -19.33 -2.20 4.92
N PHE A 185 -18.46 -3.20 4.81
CA PHE A 185 -18.70 -4.37 3.96
C PHE A 185 -19.45 -5.52 4.65
N GLY A 186 -19.25 -5.66 5.97
CA GLY A 186 -19.87 -6.71 6.79
C GLY A 186 -21.18 -6.31 7.44
N ALA A 187 -21.66 -5.07 7.23
CA ALA A 187 -23.01 -4.61 7.55
C ALA A 187 -23.96 -4.83 6.37
#